data_AF-A0A8C6BT46-F1
#
_entry.id   AF-A0A8C6BT46-F1
#
_cell.length_a   1.000
_cell.length_b   1.000
_cell.length_c   1.000
_cell.angle_alpha   90.00
_cell.angle_beta   90.00
_cell.angle_gamma   90.00
#
_symmetry.space_group_name_H-M   'P 1'
#
loop_
_entity.id
_entity.type
_entity.pdbx_description
1 polymer ?
#
loop_
_entity_poly.entity_id
_entity_poly.type
_entity_poly.pdbx_seq_one_letter_code
_entity_poly.pdbx_strand_id
1 'polypeptide(L)'
;MTFPLPLKSRLPSAVRSLILQKKPNLRNMSSMARGLQPASVVALPRSLAPAFEKFCQINSGPLPLLGESEPGKWTLPALGAVPGTR
;
A
#
# COMPACT_ATOMS: atom_id res chain seq x y z
N MET A 1 13.75 -18.13 23.31
CA MET A 1 12.80 -17.40 22.45
C MET A 1 13.56 -16.96 21.21
N THR A 2 13.35 -17.63 20.08
CA THR A 2 14.07 -17.35 18.84
C THR A 2 13.41 -16.17 18.14
N PHE A 3 13.99 -14.98 18.27
CA PHE A 3 13.63 -13.85 17.42
C PHE A 3 14.03 -14.21 15.98
N PRO A 4 13.13 -14.14 14.98
CA PRO A 4 13.55 -14.31 13.61
C PRO A 4 14.57 -13.21 13.31
N LEU A 5 15.73 -13.61 12.80
CA LEU A 5 16.80 -12.73 12.31
C LEU A 5 16.21 -11.51 11.59
N PRO A 6 16.79 -10.30 11.76
CA PRO A 6 16.33 -9.12 11.05
C PRO A 6 16.40 -9.42 9.56
N LEU A 7 15.24 -9.56 8.91
CA LEU A 7 15.11 -9.92 7.50
C LEU A 7 15.58 -8.71 6.67
N LYS A 8 16.90 -8.55 6.56
CA LYS A 8 17.53 -7.51 5.75
C LYS A 8 17.02 -7.64 4.31
N SER A 9 16.29 -6.61 3.88
CA SER A 9 15.82 -6.33 2.52
C SER A 9 15.34 -7.54 1.71
N ARG A 10 14.09 -7.95 1.91
CA ARG A 10 13.38 -8.86 0.99
C ARG A 10 12.84 -8.07 -0.20
N LEU A 11 12.79 -8.69 -1.38
CA LEU A 11 12.02 -8.15 -2.51
C LEU A 11 10.54 -8.00 -2.12
N PRO A 12 9.82 -6.97 -2.61
CA PRO A 12 8.40 -6.78 -2.30
C PRO A 12 7.54 -7.99 -2.58
N SER A 13 7.84 -8.72 -3.66
CA SER A 13 7.17 -9.96 -4.02
C SER A 13 7.31 -11.03 -2.94
N ALA A 14 8.51 -11.20 -2.37
CA ALA A 14 8.76 -12.15 -1.30
C ALA A 14 8.02 -11.77 -0.01
N VAL A 15 7.98 -10.48 0.35
CA VAL A 15 7.20 -9.99 1.51
C VAL A 15 5.71 -10.26 1.31
N ARG A 16 5.16 -9.92 0.13
CA ARG A 16 3.75 -10.19 -0.22
C ARG A 16 3.42 -11.68 -0.15
N SER A 17 4.29 -12.56 -0.67
CA SER A 17 4.09 -14.00 -0.58
C SER A 17 4.01 -14.51 0.87
N LEU A 18 4.83 -13.97 1.77
CA LEU A 18 4.78 -14.35 3.19
C LEU A 18 3.46 -13.94 3.87
N ILE A 19 2.91 -12.77 3.51
CA ILE A 19 1.61 -12.28 4.00
C ILE A 19 0.49 -13.18 3.48
N LEU A 20 0.50 -13.49 2.19
CA LEU A 20 -0.50 -14.38 1.58
C LEU A 20 -0.48 -15.78 2.17
N GLN A 21 0.69 -16.27 2.58
CA GLN A 21 0.86 -17.55 3.29
C GLN A 21 0.43 -17.51 4.77
N LYS A 22 -0.07 -16.37 5.28
CA LYS A 22 -0.53 -16.18 6.68
C LYS A 22 0.46 -16.68 7.73
N LYS A 23 1.77 -16.49 7.51
CA LYS A 23 2.78 -17.01 8.44
C LYS A 23 2.69 -16.27 9.79
N PRO A 24 2.45 -16.98 10.92
CA PRO A 24 2.14 -16.38 12.22
C PRO A 24 3.30 -15.59 12.85
N ASN A 25 4.53 -15.77 12.36
CA ASN A 25 5.71 -15.06 12.84
C ASN A 25 5.85 -13.64 12.26
N LEU A 26 4.98 -13.24 11.32
CA LEU A 26 5.01 -11.92 10.68
C LEU A 26 4.17 -10.91 11.49
N ARG A 27 4.66 -10.47 12.65
CA ARG A 27 3.93 -9.50 13.49
C ARG A 27 3.87 -8.10 12.88
N ASN A 28 4.87 -7.68 12.11
CA ASN A 28 4.87 -6.41 11.38
C ASN A 28 5.73 -6.50 10.11
N MET A 29 5.53 -5.54 9.20
CA MET A 29 6.32 -5.40 7.97
C MET A 29 7.44 -4.36 8.08
N SER A 30 7.69 -3.85 9.30
CA SER A 30 8.67 -2.79 9.50
C SER A 30 10.05 -3.26 9.05
N SER A 31 10.76 -2.42 8.30
CA SER A 31 12.11 -2.69 7.77
C SER A 31 12.27 -3.89 6.80
N MET A 32 11.19 -4.57 6.41
CA MET A 32 11.28 -5.78 5.56
C MET A 32 11.63 -5.49 4.10
N ALA A 33 11.28 -4.30 3.58
CA ALA A 33 11.55 -3.84 2.22
C ALA A 33 12.30 -2.50 2.26
N ARG A 34 13.61 -2.55 2.52
CA ARG A 34 14.46 -1.35 2.63
C ARG A 34 14.42 -0.53 1.32
N GLY A 35 14.25 0.78 1.44
CA GLY A 35 14.21 1.71 0.31
C GLY A 35 12.85 1.83 -0.36
N LEU A 36 11.84 1.11 0.13
CA LEU A 36 10.46 1.21 -0.35
C LEU A 36 9.55 1.69 0.77
N GLN A 37 8.66 2.62 0.44
CA GLN A 37 7.68 3.14 1.37
C GLN A 37 6.39 2.31 1.26
N PRO A 38 5.88 1.74 2.37
CA PRO A 38 4.55 1.13 2.36
C PRO A 38 3.48 2.19 2.14
N ALA A 39 2.40 1.80 1.47
CA ALA A 39 1.23 2.65 1.26
C ALA A 39 0.02 2.07 1.99
N SER A 40 -0.83 2.95 2.53
CA SER A 40 -2.16 2.57 3.03
C SER A 40 -3.11 2.32 1.86
N VAL A 41 -4.03 1.38 2.03
CA VAL A 41 -5.08 1.07 1.05
C VAL A 41 -6.43 1.18 1.73
N VAL A 42 -7.38 1.86 1.08
CA VAL A 42 -8.77 1.99 1.52
C VAL A 42 -9.68 1.40 0.44
N ALA A 43 -10.52 0.44 0.82
CA ALA A 43 -11.52 -0.15 -0.06
C ALA A 43 -12.91 0.39 0.33
N LEU A 44 -13.60 1.01 -0.62
CA LEU A 44 -14.89 1.67 -0.40
C LEU A 44 -15.93 1.23 -1.44
N PRO A 45 -17.23 1.28 -1.12
CA PRO A 45 -18.29 1.26 -2.12
C PRO A 45 -18.10 2.37 -3.17
N ARG A 46 -18.46 2.10 -4.42
CA ARG A 46 -18.35 3.05 -5.55
C ARG A 46 -19.01 4.40 -5.25
N SER A 47 -20.12 4.41 -4.51
CA SER A 47 -20.84 5.64 -4.14
C SER A 47 -20.05 6.57 -3.22
N LEU A 48 -19.08 6.04 -2.47
CA LEU A 48 -18.27 6.81 -1.51
C LEU A 48 -16.91 7.24 -2.08
N ALA A 49 -16.46 6.64 -3.18
CA ALA A 49 -15.16 6.94 -3.79
C ALA A 49 -14.98 8.43 -4.14
N PRO A 50 -15.95 9.13 -4.78
CA PRO A 50 -15.79 10.56 -5.10
C PRO A 50 -15.67 11.46 -3.86
N ALA A 51 -16.39 11.12 -2.79
CA ALA A 51 -16.33 11.87 -1.54
C ALA A 51 -14.97 11.68 -0.85
N PHE A 52 -14.43 10.46 -0.89
CA PHE A 52 -13.12 10.14 -0.35
C PHE A 52 -11.99 10.78 -1.16
N GLU A 53 -12.09 10.79 -2.49
CA GLU A 53 -11.13 11.48 -3.34
C GLU A 53 -11.05 12.97 -2.99
N LYS A 54 -12.21 13.65 -2.91
CA LYS A 54 -12.27 15.06 -2.49
C LYS A 54 -11.70 15.27 -1.09
N PHE A 55 -11.95 14.34 -0.17
CA PHE A 55 -11.36 14.38 1.16
C PHE A 55 -9.83 14.30 1.11
N CYS A 56 -9.25 13.42 0.30
CA CYS A 56 -7.80 13.33 0.11
C CYS A 56 -7.23 14.58 -0.57
N GLN A 57 -7.92 15.16 -1.56
CA GLN A 57 -7.49 16.39 -2.24
C GLN A 57 -7.37 17.58 -1.26
N ILE A 58 -8.34 17.74 -0.37
CA ILE A 58 -8.32 18.79 0.69
C ILE A 58 -7.21 18.52 1.72
N ASN A 59 -6.83 17.25 1.91
CA ASN A 59 -5.84 16.80 2.89
C ASN A 59 -4.56 16.27 2.23
N SER A 60 -4.14 16.85 1.10
CA SER A 60 -3.06 16.31 0.25
C SER A 60 -1.69 16.20 0.94
N GLY A 61 -1.44 16.99 1.99
CA GLY A 61 -0.26 16.88 2.84
C GLY A 61 -0.24 15.59 3.68
N PRO A 62 -1.14 15.46 4.68
CA PRO A 62 -1.18 14.28 5.54
C PRO A 62 -1.70 13.01 4.85
N LEU A 63 -2.47 13.16 3.77
CA LEU A 63 -3.19 12.05 3.14
C LEU A 63 -3.11 12.14 1.60
N PRO A 64 -1.88 12.02 1.03
CA PRO A 64 -1.71 12.05 -0.42
C PRO A 64 -2.35 10.84 -1.07
N LEU A 65 -3.22 11.07 -2.05
CA LEU A 65 -3.79 10.00 -2.86
C LEU A 65 -2.74 9.52 -3.87
N LEU A 66 -2.26 8.28 -3.70
CA LEU A 66 -1.23 7.69 -4.55
C LEU A 66 -1.78 7.08 -5.85
N GLY A 67 -3.06 6.72 -5.88
CA GLY A 67 -3.73 6.17 -7.04
C GLY A 67 -5.08 5.56 -6.69
N GLU A 68 -5.90 5.36 -7.72
CA GLU A 68 -7.22 4.75 -7.64
C GLU A 68 -7.31 3.62 -8.67
N SER A 69 -8.05 2.57 -8.32
CA SER A 69 -8.39 1.47 -9.23
C SER A 69 -9.82 1.61 -9.72
N GLU A 70 -10.09 1.14 -10.94
CA GLU A 70 -11.47 0.96 -11.39
C GLU A 70 -12.27 0.07 -10.41
N PRO A 71 -13.57 0.36 -10.18
CA PRO A 71 -14.41 -0.47 -9.33
C PRO A 71 -14.40 -1.94 -9.77
N GLY A 72 -14.11 -2.85 -8.83
CA GLY A 72 -13.99 -4.29 -9.09
C GLY A 72 -12.61 -4.74 -9.59
N LYS A 73 -11.66 -3.82 -9.81
CA LYS A 73 -10.25 -4.15 -10.06
C LYS A 73 -9.44 -4.03 -8.77
N TRP A 74 -8.50 -4.95 -8.57
CA TRP A 74 -7.61 -4.98 -7.40
C TRP A 74 -6.20 -4.47 -7.70
N THR A 75 -5.92 -4.20 -8.97
CA THR A 75 -4.64 -3.67 -9.43
C THR A 75 -4.73 -2.16 -9.54
N LEU A 76 -3.85 -1.47 -8.82
CA LEU A 76 -3.61 -0.05 -9.04
C LEU A 76 -2.74 0.15 -10.30
N PRO A 77 -2.97 1.22 -11.07
CA PRO A 77 -2.02 1.63 -12.09
C PRO A 77 -0.64 1.89 -11.45
N ALA A 78 0.43 1.73 -12.23
CA ALA A 78 1.78 1.98 -11.73
C ALA A 78 1.89 3.41 -11.19
N LEU A 79 2.47 3.56 -10.00
CA LEU A 79 2.66 4.85 -9.35
C LEU A 79 3.47 5.78 -10.27
N GLY A 80 2.86 6.89 -10.73
CA GLY A 80 3.46 7.82 -11.70
C GLY A 80 3.01 7.67 -13.16
N ALA A 81 2.07 6.76 -13.47
CA ALA A 81 1.48 6.63 -14.81
C ALA A 81 0.33 7.63 -15.08
N VAL A 82 -0.15 8.35 -14.06
CA VAL A 82 -1.16 9.41 -14.20
C VAL A 82 -0.45 10.77 -14.31
N PRO A 83 -0.53 11.47 -15.45
CA PRO A 83 0.00 12.82 -15.58
C PRO A 83 -0.96 13.81 -14.91
N GLY A 84 -0.63 14.26 -13.70
CA GLY A 84 -1.42 15.25 -13.00
C GLY A 84 -0.68 15.80 -11.77
N THR A 85 -0.26 17.07 -11.88
CA THR A 85 0.29 17.94 -10.83
C THR A 85 1.65 17.55 -10.22
N ARG A 86 2.71 17.99 -10.90
CA ARG A 86 3.85 18.65 -10.23
C ARG A 86 3.47 20.10 -9.94
#